data_AF-A0A6M3L895-F1
#
_entry.id   AF-A0A6M3L895-F1
#
_cell.length_a   1.000
_cell.length_b   1.000
_cell.length_c   1.000
_cell.angle_alpha   90.00
_cell.angle_beta   90.00
_cell.angle_gamma   90.00
#
_symmetry.space_group_name_H-M   'P 1'
#
loop_
_entity.id
_entity.type
_entity.pdbx_description
1 polymer ?
#
loop_
_entity_poly.entity_id
_entity_poly.type
_entity_poly.pdbx_seq_one_letter_code
_entity_poly.pdbx_strand_id
1 'polypeptide(L)'
;MKRFPAKKVIKRTPVAKVKRISVNGPLILSKKDPRDNVLDFSKTIDESRKRATKDLLPLSTEPGFIEHLTETNLEPTVLYKYQREFMLDRSRYRHVDKSRQIGQSYGFAAEGYAKSQLFDIYTAVMISINQEEANEKIVYAKALHESTPFKYKKKLVVERITALEWESKLPDGRRTRTRMISHPQREPRGKGYNTDVYLDEFAHYQWPEIVYVAAVPIITRGFGQLSAASSPLGKSGLHYEIGHNLDDYPEYSRHKIYWWNNPAFLSEDALVHDLKEINRFAKRLPTDERVDAFGNTAIRQAFRSMLLEFFQQEYELKAIDALSSFFSLELINQCTFDALMGIAKVEDGDEYGENPVYVGAVYPGFPFAYYSTIEEFSHAIARGIISKRLFAGYDVGRKGDSSEIVVLEEIPSLDYLQVVRLIITLENVTYRKQFEAVEKLFSHVPILSMKIDSTGIGDNLSEDLQRK
;
A
#
# COMPACT_ATOMS: atom_id res chain seq x y z
N MET A 1 12.46 69.67 -64.56
CA MET A 1 12.89 68.41 -63.91
C MET A 1 13.28 68.71 -62.46
N LYS A 2 12.48 68.22 -61.50
CA LYS A 2 12.63 68.49 -60.05
C LYS A 2 13.82 67.71 -59.48
N ARG A 3 14.83 68.41 -58.91
CA ARG A 3 15.83 67.82 -58.02
C ARG A 3 15.53 68.26 -56.59
N PHE A 4 15.07 67.31 -55.76
CA PHE A 4 14.92 67.49 -54.32
C PHE A 4 16.21 67.07 -53.59
N PRO A 5 16.57 67.71 -52.46
CA PRO A 5 17.80 67.48 -51.73
C PRO A 5 17.78 66.20 -50.88
N ALA A 6 18.98 65.71 -50.56
CA ALA A 6 19.26 64.48 -49.83
C ALA A 6 18.51 64.37 -48.48
N LYS A 7 17.89 63.21 -48.24
CA LYS A 7 17.27 62.85 -46.95
C LYS A 7 18.35 62.68 -45.88
N LYS A 8 18.22 63.42 -44.77
CA LYS A 8 18.95 63.21 -43.51
C LYS A 8 18.74 61.78 -43.01
N VAL A 9 19.83 61.06 -42.79
CA VAL A 9 19.86 59.77 -42.10
C VAL A 9 19.56 60.00 -40.61
N ILE A 10 18.46 59.45 -40.11
CA ILE A 10 18.17 59.40 -38.68
C ILE A 10 19.13 58.38 -38.06
N LYS A 11 20.05 58.84 -37.20
CA LYS A 11 20.87 57.97 -36.34
C LYS A 11 19.94 57.21 -35.39
N ARG A 12 19.80 55.89 -35.57
CA ARG A 12 19.17 55.02 -34.59
C ARG A 12 20.10 54.88 -33.38
N THR A 13 19.58 55.20 -32.20
CA THR A 13 20.19 54.90 -30.90
C THR A 13 20.51 53.40 -30.83
N PRO A 14 21.72 52.98 -30.43
CA PRO A 14 22.03 51.57 -30.32
C PRO A 14 21.17 50.95 -29.21
N VAL A 15 20.28 50.04 -29.58
CA VAL A 15 19.62 49.14 -28.64
C VAL A 15 20.72 48.29 -28.03
N ALA A 16 20.92 48.40 -26.72
CA ALA A 16 21.84 47.55 -25.98
C ALA A 16 21.53 46.09 -26.34
N LYS A 17 22.55 45.34 -26.76
CA LYS A 17 22.44 43.89 -26.95
C LYS A 17 22.01 43.29 -25.61
N VAL A 18 20.72 42.96 -25.48
CA VAL A 18 20.26 42.05 -24.43
C VAL A 18 21.05 40.76 -24.64
N LYS A 19 21.92 40.42 -23.70
CA LYS A 19 22.53 39.09 -23.63
C LYS A 19 21.37 38.10 -23.67
N ARG A 20 21.20 37.37 -24.78
CA ARG A 20 20.44 36.13 -24.78
C ARG A 20 21.15 35.23 -23.77
N ILE A 21 20.57 35.11 -22.58
CA ILE A 21 20.94 34.05 -21.66
C ILE A 21 20.49 32.77 -22.36
N SER A 22 21.45 31.98 -22.83
CA SER A 22 21.19 30.64 -23.31
C SER A 22 20.66 29.81 -22.13
N VAL A 23 19.35 29.59 -22.08
CA VAL A 23 18.72 28.71 -21.09
C VAL A 23 18.86 27.25 -21.53
N ASN A 24 20.08 26.82 -21.83
CA ASN A 24 20.44 25.42 -22.14
C ASN A 24 21.61 24.98 -21.23
N GLY A 25 21.61 25.41 -19.97
CA GLY A 25 22.44 24.79 -18.94
C GLY A 25 21.69 23.61 -18.31
N PRO A 26 22.39 22.56 -17.84
CA PRO A 26 21.75 21.50 -17.05
C PRO A 26 21.00 22.11 -15.86
N LEU A 27 19.89 21.49 -15.44
CA LEU A 27 19.13 21.91 -14.26
C LEU A 27 20.06 21.84 -13.02
N ILE A 28 20.66 22.96 -12.62
CA ILE A 28 21.42 23.05 -11.37
C ILE A 28 20.40 23.25 -10.25
N LEU A 29 19.92 22.14 -9.70
CA LEU A 29 19.09 22.15 -8.49
C LEU A 29 20.01 22.34 -7.29
N SER A 30 19.66 23.29 -6.43
CA SER A 30 20.37 23.54 -5.17
C SER A 30 20.50 22.25 -4.36
N LYS A 31 21.69 21.99 -3.81
CA LYS A 31 21.92 20.91 -2.83
C LYS A 31 21.40 21.25 -1.43
N LYS A 32 20.94 22.48 -1.18
CA LYS A 32 20.27 22.85 0.07
C LYS A 32 18.87 22.27 0.10
N ASP A 33 18.35 21.93 1.28
CA ASP A 33 16.98 21.45 1.41
C ASP A 33 16.05 22.50 0.79
N PRO A 34 15.19 22.18 -0.20
CA PRO A 34 14.21 23.13 -0.68
C PRO A 34 13.26 23.58 0.44
N ARG A 35 13.21 22.86 1.58
CA ARG A 35 12.60 23.29 2.84
C ARG A 35 13.39 24.36 3.58
N ASP A 36 14.71 24.49 3.38
CA ASP A 36 15.47 25.67 3.85
C ASP A 36 15.06 26.93 3.09
N ASN A 37 14.64 26.78 1.83
CA ASN A 37 14.06 27.85 1.02
C ASN A 37 12.64 28.23 1.45
N VAL A 38 11.96 27.44 2.29
CA VAL A 38 10.68 27.82 2.88
C VAL A 38 10.85 28.95 3.90
N LEU A 39 12.01 29.01 4.58
CA LEU A 39 12.41 30.20 5.33
C LEU A 39 12.67 31.39 4.40
N ASP A 40 13.17 31.18 3.18
CA ASP A 40 13.31 32.25 2.17
C ASP A 40 11.97 32.63 1.53
N PHE A 41 10.99 31.72 1.41
CA PHE A 41 9.60 32.05 1.07
C PHE A 41 9.01 33.01 2.10
N SER A 42 9.34 32.83 3.38
CA SER A 42 8.99 33.78 4.44
C SER A 42 9.67 35.16 4.27
N LYS A 43 10.88 35.22 3.70
CA LYS A 43 11.62 36.47 3.42
C LYS A 43 11.20 37.15 2.12
N THR A 44 10.69 36.40 1.14
CA THR A 44 10.21 36.92 -0.15
C THR A 44 8.87 37.67 0.00
N ILE A 45 8.23 37.53 1.16
CA ILE A 45 7.09 38.34 1.57
C ILE A 45 7.62 39.69 2.07
N ASP A 46 7.56 40.67 1.17
CA ASP A 46 7.82 42.12 1.26
C ASP A 46 7.90 42.72 2.68
N GLU A 47 8.90 43.58 2.93
CA GLU A 47 9.28 44.10 4.26
C GLU A 47 8.16 44.88 4.99
N SER A 48 7.09 45.24 4.28
CA SER A 48 5.86 45.82 4.82
C SER A 48 4.99 44.82 5.63
N ARG A 49 5.31 43.51 5.62
CA ARG A 49 4.54 42.43 6.25
C ARG A 49 5.17 41.79 7.49
N LYS A 50 6.17 42.39 8.14
CA LYS A 50 6.85 41.84 9.34
C LYS A 50 5.93 41.50 10.53
N ARG A 51 4.66 41.98 10.55
CA ARG A 51 3.65 41.56 11.54
C ARG A 51 2.89 40.27 11.15
N ALA A 52 2.81 39.93 9.86
CA ALA A 52 2.07 38.77 9.33
C ALA A 52 2.94 37.50 9.13
N THR A 53 4.27 37.62 9.15
CA THR A 53 5.19 36.50 8.92
C THR A 53 5.27 35.51 10.09
N LYS A 54 4.93 35.92 11.31
CA LYS A 54 4.85 35.01 12.47
C LYS A 54 3.64 34.06 12.35
N ASP A 55 2.57 34.52 11.71
CA ASP A 55 1.32 33.78 11.51
C ASP A 55 1.36 32.85 10.28
N LEU A 56 2.32 33.04 9.35
CA LEU A 56 2.48 32.23 8.13
C LEU A 56 3.52 31.10 8.26
N LEU A 57 4.41 31.15 9.26
CA LEU A 57 5.41 30.10 9.52
C LEU A 57 4.78 28.69 9.68
N PRO A 58 3.61 28.53 10.33
CA PRO A 58 2.96 27.22 10.44
C PRO A 58 2.60 26.62 9.07
N LEU A 59 2.12 27.43 8.12
CA LEU A 59 1.69 26.99 6.77
C LEU A 59 2.83 26.43 5.91
N SER A 60 4.05 26.66 6.33
CA SER A 60 5.27 26.32 5.63
C SER A 60 5.70 24.87 5.89
N THR A 61 5.03 24.19 6.82
CA THR A 61 5.25 22.79 7.17
C THR A 61 4.14 21.92 6.60
N GLU A 62 4.42 20.66 6.33
CA GLU A 62 3.41 19.70 5.87
C GLU A 62 2.17 19.65 6.77
N PRO A 63 2.28 19.45 8.11
CA PRO A 63 1.10 19.43 8.97
C PRO A 63 0.42 20.80 9.06
N GLY A 64 1.18 21.89 9.13
CA GLY A 64 0.56 23.21 9.25
C GLY A 64 -0.14 23.66 7.97
N PHE A 65 0.32 23.24 6.78
CA PHE A 65 -0.44 23.41 5.54
C PHE A 65 -1.78 22.68 5.62
N ILE A 66 -1.75 21.40 6.01
CA ILE A 66 -2.96 20.56 6.09
C ILE A 66 -3.96 21.12 7.10
N GLU A 67 -3.53 21.38 8.34
CA GLU A 67 -4.43 21.76 9.44
C GLU A 67 -5.06 23.16 9.25
N HIS A 68 -4.39 24.07 8.54
CA HIS A 68 -4.86 25.46 8.41
C HIS A 68 -5.53 25.77 7.07
N LEU A 69 -5.31 24.95 6.04
CA LEU A 69 -5.77 25.25 4.68
C LEU A 69 -6.68 24.18 4.09
N THR A 70 -6.93 23.08 4.77
CA THR A 70 -7.77 22.00 4.25
C THR A 70 -8.92 21.69 5.19
N GLU A 71 -9.97 21.12 4.63
CA GLU A 71 -11.12 20.60 5.37
C GLU A 71 -11.29 19.11 5.08
N THR A 72 -11.75 18.38 6.10
CA THR A 72 -12.15 16.99 6.05
C THR A 72 -13.58 16.90 6.59
N ASN A 73 -14.52 16.38 5.80
CA ASN A 73 -15.94 16.35 6.15
C ASN A 73 -16.52 17.73 6.51
N LEU A 74 -16.14 18.76 5.74
CA LEU A 74 -16.58 20.16 5.92
C LEU A 74 -16.13 20.82 7.24
N GLU A 75 -15.25 20.18 8.00
CA GLU A 75 -14.61 20.72 9.18
C GLU A 75 -13.11 20.93 8.93
N PRO A 76 -12.45 21.88 9.61
CA PRO A 76 -11.01 22.04 9.52
C PRO A 76 -10.30 20.72 9.77
N THR A 77 -9.37 20.35 8.89
CA THR A 77 -8.63 19.10 9.05
C THR A 77 -7.82 19.13 10.33
N VAL A 78 -8.01 18.13 11.19
CA VAL A 78 -7.22 17.96 12.42
C VAL A 78 -6.37 16.70 12.28
N LEU A 79 -5.05 16.85 12.31
CA LEU A 79 -4.15 15.71 12.33
C LEU A 79 -4.01 15.19 13.76
N TYR A 80 -4.03 13.87 13.90
CA TYR A 80 -3.64 13.26 15.15
C TYR A 80 -2.16 13.54 15.43
N LYS A 81 -1.80 13.59 16.71
CA LYS A 81 -0.44 13.90 17.13
C LYS A 81 0.62 13.01 16.47
N TYR A 82 0.35 11.71 16.35
CA TYR A 82 1.28 10.78 15.69
C TYR A 82 1.38 11.02 14.17
N GLN A 83 0.32 11.47 13.50
CA GLN A 83 0.36 11.85 12.08
C GLN A 83 1.24 13.09 11.91
N ARG A 84 1.07 14.09 12.78
CA ARG A 84 1.91 15.29 12.81
C ARG A 84 3.39 14.95 13.07
N GLU A 85 3.66 14.09 14.06
CA GLU A 85 5.02 13.63 14.37
C GLU A 85 5.65 12.88 13.18
N PHE A 86 4.91 12.00 12.52
CA PHE A 86 5.36 11.31 11.30
C PHE A 86 5.67 12.30 10.16
N MET A 87 4.78 13.26 9.89
CA MET A 87 4.99 14.28 8.84
C MET A 87 6.17 15.20 9.13
N LEU A 88 6.55 15.38 10.40
CA LEU A 88 7.71 16.16 10.81
C LEU A 88 9.01 15.35 10.83
N ASP A 89 8.94 14.02 10.74
CA ASP A 89 10.13 13.17 10.65
C ASP A 89 10.84 13.37 9.31
N ARG A 90 12.10 13.78 9.37
CA ARG A 90 12.96 14.08 8.21
C ARG A 90 13.90 12.93 7.85
N SER A 91 13.83 11.82 8.56
CA SER A 91 14.65 10.64 8.29
C SER A 91 14.39 10.13 6.88
N ARG A 92 15.45 9.78 6.16
CA ARG A 92 15.34 9.25 4.79
C ARG A 92 14.61 7.92 4.76
N TYR A 93 14.79 7.11 5.80
CA TYR A 93 14.13 5.84 5.99
C TYR A 93 13.22 5.92 7.23
N ARG A 94 11.93 5.62 7.03
CA ARG A 94 10.89 5.69 8.07
C ARG A 94 10.12 4.37 8.10
N HIS A 95 9.98 3.82 9.29
CA HIS A 95 9.22 2.61 9.55
C HIS A 95 8.12 2.92 10.56
N VAL A 96 6.92 2.39 10.33
CA VAL A 96 5.76 2.58 11.21
C VAL A 96 5.08 1.24 11.47
N ASP A 97 5.12 0.79 12.73
CA ASP A 97 4.18 -0.22 13.20
C ASP A 97 2.93 0.48 13.70
N LYS A 98 1.77 0.10 13.14
CA LYS A 98 0.49 0.73 13.47
C LYS A 98 -0.63 -0.25 13.81
N SER A 99 -1.53 0.19 14.67
CA SER A 99 -2.82 -0.45 14.90
C SER A 99 -3.74 -0.24 13.69
N ARG A 100 -4.72 -1.11 13.47
CA ARG A 100 -5.77 -0.87 12.46
C ARG A 100 -6.56 0.41 12.74
N GLN A 101 -7.12 0.98 11.67
CA GLN A 101 -8.06 2.11 11.74
C GLN A 101 -7.50 3.40 12.38
N ILE A 102 -6.19 3.63 12.31
CA ILE A 102 -5.55 4.87 12.80
C ILE A 102 -5.38 5.98 11.74
N GLY A 103 -5.87 5.76 10.51
CA GLY A 103 -5.74 6.74 9.41
C GLY A 103 -4.31 6.96 8.91
N GLN A 104 -3.48 5.91 8.86
CA GLN A 104 -2.10 6.01 8.34
C GLN A 104 -2.06 6.31 6.84
N SER A 105 -2.90 5.64 6.03
CA SER A 105 -3.01 5.85 4.59
C SER A 105 -3.44 7.29 4.26
N TYR A 106 -4.39 7.84 5.04
CA TYR A 106 -4.75 9.25 4.97
C TYR A 106 -3.56 10.16 5.31
N GLY A 107 -2.78 9.83 6.35
CA GLY A 107 -1.56 10.55 6.70
C GLY A 107 -0.51 10.58 5.57
N PHE A 108 -0.32 9.47 4.85
CA PHE A 108 0.53 9.42 3.65
C PHE A 108 -0.02 10.31 2.53
N ALA A 109 -1.32 10.22 2.24
CA ALA A 109 -1.98 11.07 1.23
C ALA A 109 -1.85 12.56 1.56
N ALA A 110 -2.09 12.94 2.82
CA ALA A 110 -1.97 14.30 3.30
C ALA A 110 -0.54 14.83 3.22
N GLU A 111 0.47 14.03 3.62
CA GLU A 111 1.87 14.44 3.50
C GLU A 111 2.26 14.64 2.02
N GLY A 112 1.94 13.67 1.15
CA GLY A 112 2.24 13.75 -0.28
C GLY A 112 1.54 14.93 -0.96
N TYR A 113 0.30 15.23 -0.55
CA TYR A 113 -0.45 16.38 -1.05
C TYR A 113 0.20 17.69 -0.59
N ALA A 114 0.49 17.84 0.71
CA ALA A 114 1.12 19.03 1.26
C ALA A 114 2.48 19.30 0.59
N LYS A 115 3.33 18.28 0.47
CA LYS A 115 4.61 18.39 -0.24
C LYS A 115 4.41 18.79 -1.71
N SER A 116 3.41 18.24 -2.39
CA SER A 116 3.08 18.64 -3.77
C SER A 116 2.69 20.12 -3.89
N GLN A 117 2.06 20.70 -2.85
CA GLN A 117 1.75 22.13 -2.80
C GLN A 117 2.96 22.99 -2.39
N LEU A 118 3.82 22.49 -1.50
CA LEU A 118 4.96 23.24 -0.96
C LEU A 118 6.21 23.25 -1.85
N PHE A 119 6.46 22.21 -2.65
CA PHE A 119 7.68 22.08 -3.47
C PHE A 119 7.47 22.43 -4.94
N ASP A 120 8.46 22.98 -5.63
CA ASP A 120 8.36 23.23 -7.08
C ASP A 120 8.57 21.99 -7.96
N ILE A 121 9.28 20.99 -7.44
CA ILE A 121 9.56 19.71 -8.10
C ILE A 121 9.50 18.62 -7.04
N TYR A 122 8.49 17.77 -7.13
CA TYR A 122 8.22 16.72 -6.16
C TYR A 122 7.35 15.62 -6.76
N THR A 123 7.62 14.38 -6.37
CA THR A 123 6.79 13.22 -6.72
C THR A 123 6.57 12.39 -5.45
N ALA A 124 5.32 12.11 -5.10
CA ALA A 124 4.98 11.04 -4.16
C ALA A 124 4.58 9.80 -4.95
N VAL A 125 5.26 8.68 -4.70
CA VAL A 125 4.89 7.36 -5.24
C VAL A 125 4.37 6.50 -4.09
N MET A 126 3.12 6.09 -4.17
CA MET A 126 2.45 5.28 -3.15
C MET A 126 2.19 3.88 -3.72
N ILE A 127 2.62 2.85 -3.01
CA ILE A 127 2.32 1.47 -3.33
C ILE A 127 1.34 0.95 -2.27
N SER A 128 0.33 0.20 -2.70
CA SER A 128 -0.69 -0.41 -1.83
C SER A 128 -0.91 -1.87 -2.22
N ILE A 129 -1.54 -2.66 -1.35
CA ILE A 129 -1.72 -4.10 -1.56
C ILE A 129 -2.57 -4.42 -2.80
N ASN A 130 -3.53 -3.56 -3.16
CA ASN A 130 -4.43 -3.77 -4.30
C ASN A 130 -4.82 -2.43 -4.95
N GLN A 131 -5.60 -2.53 -6.04
CA GLN A 131 -5.99 -1.36 -6.84
C GLN A 131 -6.98 -0.44 -6.13
N GLU A 132 -7.92 -1.00 -5.38
CA GLU A 132 -8.93 -0.23 -4.64
C GLU A 132 -8.24 0.65 -3.59
N GLU A 133 -7.35 0.05 -2.80
CA GLU A 133 -6.57 0.77 -1.81
C GLU A 133 -5.68 1.85 -2.43
N ALA A 134 -5.05 1.58 -3.58
CA ALA A 134 -4.24 2.57 -4.27
C ALA A 134 -5.08 3.79 -4.70
N ASN A 135 -6.28 3.55 -5.22
CA ASN A 135 -7.19 4.61 -5.66
C ASN A 135 -7.62 5.51 -4.48
N GLU A 136 -7.85 4.95 -3.29
CA GLU A 136 -8.24 5.73 -2.10
C GLU A 136 -7.25 6.84 -1.75
N LYS A 137 -5.94 6.62 -1.94
CA LYS A 137 -4.91 7.64 -1.61
C LYS A 137 -5.06 8.87 -2.49
N ILE A 138 -5.42 8.67 -3.75
CA ILE A 138 -5.69 9.74 -4.71
C ILE A 138 -7.02 10.44 -4.38
N VAL A 139 -8.03 9.69 -3.95
CA VAL A 139 -9.31 10.26 -3.47
C VAL A 139 -9.08 11.18 -2.27
N TYR A 140 -8.31 10.76 -1.26
CA TYR A 140 -7.96 11.61 -0.12
C TYR A 140 -7.22 12.88 -0.53
N ALA A 141 -6.20 12.76 -1.38
CA ALA A 141 -5.44 13.90 -1.87
C ALA A 141 -6.29 14.88 -2.69
N LYS A 142 -7.24 14.36 -3.49
CA LYS A 142 -8.19 15.16 -4.26
C LYS A 142 -9.16 15.90 -3.34
N ALA A 143 -9.70 15.24 -2.33
CA ALA A 143 -10.59 15.88 -1.35
C ALA A 143 -9.90 17.05 -0.63
N LEU A 144 -8.64 16.85 -0.21
CA LEU A 144 -7.80 17.92 0.37
C LEU A 144 -7.55 19.06 -0.64
N HIS A 145 -7.30 18.72 -1.91
CA HIS A 145 -7.14 19.71 -2.97
C HIS A 145 -8.39 20.54 -3.23
N GLU A 146 -9.56 19.92 -3.21
CA GLU A 146 -10.84 20.58 -3.44
C GLU A 146 -11.18 21.53 -2.30
N SER A 147 -10.98 21.11 -1.04
CA SER A 147 -11.21 21.95 0.14
C SER A 147 -10.20 23.09 0.29
N THR A 148 -9.00 22.97 -0.29
CA THR A 148 -8.00 24.03 -0.19
C THR A 148 -8.45 25.33 -0.90
N PRO A 149 -8.36 26.50 -0.26
CA PRO A 149 -8.72 27.76 -0.92
C PRO A 149 -7.85 28.03 -2.14
N PHE A 150 -8.48 28.54 -3.22
CA PHE A 150 -7.84 28.72 -4.54
C PHE A 150 -6.49 29.47 -4.49
N LYS A 151 -6.36 30.45 -3.59
CA LYS A 151 -5.14 31.25 -3.42
C LYS A 151 -3.93 30.43 -2.95
N TYR A 152 -4.15 29.31 -2.27
CA TYR A 152 -3.11 28.52 -1.61
C TYR A 152 -2.86 27.15 -2.24
N LYS A 153 -3.57 26.80 -3.32
CA LYS A 153 -3.32 25.57 -4.08
C LYS A 153 -2.75 25.86 -5.46
N LYS A 154 -1.91 24.94 -5.93
CA LYS A 154 -1.43 24.93 -7.31
C LYS A 154 -2.54 24.49 -8.24
N LYS A 155 -2.44 24.87 -9.51
CA LYS A 155 -3.38 24.44 -10.54
C LYS A 155 -3.22 22.94 -10.79
N LEU A 156 -4.28 22.16 -10.55
CA LEU A 156 -4.36 20.76 -10.98
C LEU A 156 -4.44 20.72 -12.51
N VAL A 157 -3.58 19.90 -13.13
CA VAL A 157 -3.46 19.79 -14.59
C VAL A 157 -3.63 18.36 -15.11
N VAL A 158 -3.50 17.36 -14.23
CA VAL A 158 -3.82 15.96 -14.52
C VAL A 158 -4.63 15.43 -13.34
N GLU A 159 -5.73 14.77 -13.67
CA GLU A 159 -6.60 14.08 -12.71
C GLU A 159 -6.94 12.70 -13.26
N ARG A 160 -6.47 11.68 -12.57
CA ARG A 160 -6.61 10.26 -12.92
C ARG A 160 -6.92 9.49 -11.64
N ILE A 161 -7.48 8.30 -11.76
CA ILE A 161 -7.81 7.48 -10.58
C ILE A 161 -6.57 7.05 -9.79
N THR A 162 -5.42 6.93 -10.48
CA THR A 162 -4.12 6.57 -9.91
C THR A 162 -3.14 7.73 -9.81
N ALA A 163 -3.49 8.95 -10.24
CA ALA A 163 -2.54 10.06 -10.25
C ALA A 163 -3.16 11.45 -10.24
N LEU A 164 -2.48 12.38 -9.57
CA LEU A 164 -2.72 13.82 -9.64
C LEU A 164 -1.45 14.54 -10.01
N GLU A 165 -1.54 15.56 -10.85
CA GLU A 165 -0.43 16.48 -11.11
C GLU A 165 -0.83 17.93 -11.00
N TRP A 166 0.07 18.72 -10.44
CA TRP A 166 -0.06 20.16 -10.34
C TRP A 166 1.05 20.88 -11.09
N GLU A 167 0.70 22.02 -11.68
CA GLU A 167 1.65 22.93 -12.29
C GLU A 167 2.41 23.73 -11.22
N SER A 168 3.75 23.78 -11.32
CA SER A 168 4.59 24.71 -10.56
C SER A 168 5.53 25.49 -11.47
N LYS A 169 6.29 26.41 -10.88
CA LYS A 169 7.21 27.29 -11.61
C LYS A 169 8.42 27.62 -10.76
N LEU A 170 9.62 27.39 -11.30
CA LEU A 170 10.87 27.78 -10.64
C LEU A 170 11.05 29.31 -10.60
N PRO A 171 11.93 29.84 -9.71
CA PRO A 171 12.21 31.27 -9.63
C PRO A 171 12.68 31.90 -10.94
N ASP A 172 13.36 31.14 -11.79
CA ASP A 172 13.84 31.57 -13.11
C ASP A 172 12.77 31.56 -14.22
N GLY A 173 11.56 31.16 -13.87
CA GLY A 173 10.39 31.18 -14.75
C GLY A 173 10.08 29.88 -15.48
N ARG A 174 10.94 28.85 -15.37
CA ARG A 174 10.68 27.54 -15.99
C ARG A 174 9.49 26.85 -15.32
N ARG A 175 8.59 26.32 -16.15
CA ARG A 175 7.43 25.52 -15.70
C ARG A 175 7.90 24.14 -15.25
N THR A 176 7.35 23.66 -14.14
CA THR A 176 7.61 22.35 -13.56
C THR A 176 6.31 21.67 -13.16
N ARG A 177 6.42 20.48 -12.55
CA ARG A 177 5.30 19.68 -12.08
C ARG A 177 5.60 19.13 -10.69
N THR A 178 4.56 19.04 -9.88
CA THR A 178 4.51 18.14 -8.72
C THR A 178 3.45 17.08 -8.95
N ARG A 179 3.64 15.90 -8.35
CA ARG A 179 2.85 14.72 -8.68
C ARG A 179 2.58 13.86 -7.46
N MET A 180 1.41 13.25 -7.44
CA MET A 180 1.11 12.09 -6.62
C MET A 180 0.70 10.96 -7.55
N ILE A 181 1.29 9.79 -7.34
CA ILE A 181 1.05 8.60 -8.13
C ILE A 181 0.83 7.45 -7.16
N SER A 182 -0.23 6.69 -7.33
CA SER A 182 -0.54 5.52 -6.50
C SER A 182 -0.78 4.29 -7.35
N HIS A 183 -0.20 3.16 -6.96
CA HIS A 183 -0.29 1.90 -7.67
C HIS A 183 -0.63 0.74 -6.73
N PRO A 184 -1.31 -0.29 -7.25
CA PRO A 184 -1.27 -1.60 -6.62
C PRO A 184 0.17 -2.13 -6.61
N GLN A 185 0.39 -3.23 -5.90
CA GLN A 185 1.71 -3.81 -5.69
C GLN A 185 2.48 -4.00 -7.01
N ARG A 186 3.52 -3.18 -7.20
CA ARG A 186 4.47 -3.25 -8.32
C ARG A 186 5.77 -2.55 -7.95
N GLU A 187 6.81 -2.80 -8.73
CA GLU A 187 8.06 -2.05 -8.62
C GLU A 187 7.82 -0.54 -8.85
N PRO A 188 8.08 0.33 -7.86
CA PRO A 188 7.97 1.76 -8.06
C PRO A 188 9.03 2.22 -9.07
N ARG A 189 8.73 3.33 -9.75
CA ARG A 189 9.68 4.05 -10.61
C ARG A 189 9.72 5.51 -10.20
N GLY A 190 10.93 6.00 -9.95
CA GLY A 190 11.15 7.38 -9.54
C GLY A 190 11.00 8.35 -10.71
N LYS A 191 10.44 9.53 -10.44
CA LYS A 191 10.41 10.63 -11.41
C LYS A 191 10.83 11.94 -10.79
N GLY A 192 11.88 12.52 -11.35
CA GLY A 192 12.37 13.83 -10.95
C GLY A 192 13.40 13.76 -9.83
N TYR A 193 13.63 14.90 -9.19
CA TYR A 193 14.76 15.11 -8.28
C TYR A 193 14.44 14.78 -6.83
N ASN A 194 13.22 15.12 -6.36
CA ASN A 194 12.73 14.80 -5.02
C ASN A 194 11.56 13.82 -5.16
N THR A 195 11.79 12.55 -4.85
CA THR A 195 10.74 11.53 -4.90
C THR A 195 10.62 10.84 -3.55
N ASP A 196 9.43 10.89 -2.95
CA ASP A 196 9.10 10.08 -1.78
C ASP A 196 8.44 8.78 -2.24
N VAL A 197 8.72 7.68 -1.53
CA VAL A 197 8.08 6.38 -1.74
C VAL A 197 7.39 5.97 -0.44
N TYR A 198 6.11 5.63 -0.56
CA TYR A 198 5.26 5.17 0.54
C TYR A 198 4.84 3.74 0.26
N LEU A 199 5.14 2.82 1.19
CA LEU A 199 4.71 1.43 1.14
C LEU A 199 3.63 1.26 2.21
N ASP A 200 2.37 1.26 1.77
CA ASP A 200 1.20 1.16 2.66
C ASP A 200 0.78 -0.29 2.83
N GLU A 201 0.53 -0.70 4.06
CA GLU A 201 0.29 -2.10 4.44
C GLU A 201 1.42 -3.07 4.04
N PHE A 202 2.66 -2.63 4.22
CA PHE A 202 3.86 -3.33 3.74
C PHE A 202 4.05 -4.76 4.28
N ALA A 203 3.53 -5.10 5.47
CA ALA A 203 3.60 -6.47 5.99
C ALA A 203 2.71 -7.46 5.22
N HIS A 204 1.70 -6.96 4.50
CA HIS A 204 0.73 -7.76 3.73
C HIS A 204 1.09 -7.86 2.24
N TYR A 205 2.30 -7.44 1.86
CA TYR A 205 2.77 -7.51 0.49
C TYR A 205 3.06 -8.96 0.10
N GLN A 206 2.67 -9.33 -1.12
CA GLN A 206 2.99 -10.67 -1.66
C GLN A 206 4.49 -10.81 -1.96
N TRP A 207 5.10 -9.78 -2.57
CA TRP A 207 6.51 -9.70 -2.97
C TRP A 207 7.20 -8.45 -2.40
N PRO A 208 7.37 -8.33 -1.07
CA PRO A 208 7.89 -7.11 -0.45
C PRO A 208 9.32 -6.79 -0.86
N GLU A 209 10.18 -7.79 -1.07
CA GLU A 209 11.61 -7.64 -1.40
C GLU A 209 11.80 -6.94 -2.74
N ILE A 210 11.07 -7.37 -3.78
CA ILE A 210 11.16 -6.79 -5.12
C ILE A 210 10.74 -5.32 -5.12
N VAL A 211 9.64 -5.02 -4.42
CA VAL A 211 9.15 -3.64 -4.29
C VAL A 211 10.16 -2.79 -3.51
N TYR A 212 10.71 -3.32 -2.43
CA TYR A 212 11.67 -2.64 -1.59
C TYR A 212 12.98 -2.31 -2.33
N VAL A 213 13.56 -3.30 -3.01
CA VAL A 213 14.78 -3.13 -3.82
C VAL A 213 14.58 -2.08 -4.91
N ALA A 214 13.40 -2.02 -5.53
CA ALA A 214 13.06 -0.99 -6.50
C ALA A 214 12.85 0.40 -5.85
N ALA A 215 12.35 0.46 -4.61
CA ALA A 215 12.08 1.70 -3.90
C ALA A 215 13.35 2.42 -3.41
N VAL A 216 14.33 1.68 -2.88
CA VAL A 216 15.54 2.26 -2.27
C VAL A 216 16.32 3.20 -3.23
N PRO A 217 16.58 2.84 -4.50
CA PRO A 217 17.29 3.73 -5.43
C PRO A 217 16.53 5.03 -5.75
N ILE A 218 15.19 5.03 -5.68
CA ILE A 218 14.36 6.18 -6.06
C ILE A 218 14.62 7.38 -5.14
N ILE A 219 14.77 7.11 -3.84
CA ILE A 219 14.93 8.14 -2.82
C ILE A 219 16.37 8.67 -2.72
N THR A 220 17.32 8.16 -3.52
CA THR A 220 18.75 8.50 -3.41
C THR A 220 19.08 9.94 -3.83
N ARG A 221 18.30 10.50 -4.76
CA ARG A 221 18.46 11.90 -5.20
C ARG A 221 17.60 12.83 -4.34
N GLY A 222 18.18 13.99 -4.01
CA GLY A 222 17.50 15.03 -3.23
C GLY A 222 17.11 14.57 -1.82
N PHE A 223 15.92 15.01 -1.41
CA PHE A 223 15.39 14.83 -0.05
C PHE A 223 14.28 13.78 0.02
N GLY A 224 14.27 12.84 -0.93
CA GLY A 224 13.31 11.74 -0.97
C GLY A 224 13.35 10.87 0.28
N GLN A 225 12.18 10.44 0.74
CA GLN A 225 12.00 9.56 1.90
C GLN A 225 11.31 8.25 1.49
N LEU A 226 11.78 7.13 2.02
CA LEU A 226 11.11 5.83 1.95
C LEU A 226 10.39 5.58 3.27
N SER A 227 9.07 5.39 3.21
CA SER A 227 8.23 5.19 4.38
C SER A 227 7.45 3.89 4.25
N ALA A 228 7.72 2.93 5.13
CA ALA A 228 6.97 1.68 5.21
C ALA A 228 6.08 1.71 6.45
N ALA A 229 4.79 1.40 6.28
CA ALA A 229 3.84 1.32 7.39
C ALA A 229 2.95 0.09 7.26
N SER A 230 2.68 -0.59 8.37
CA SER A 230 1.74 -1.71 8.39
C SER A 230 1.31 -2.08 9.81
N SER A 231 0.20 -2.80 9.92
CA SER A 231 -0.06 -3.60 11.13
C SER A 231 0.76 -4.88 11.09
N PRO A 232 1.25 -5.38 12.24
CA PRO A 232 2.10 -6.56 12.24
C PRO A 232 1.41 -7.80 11.67
N LEU A 233 2.13 -8.52 10.81
CA LEU A 233 1.73 -9.82 10.28
C LEU A 233 2.83 -10.84 10.61
N GLY A 234 2.71 -11.47 11.77
CA GLY A 234 3.73 -12.43 12.20
C GLY A 234 5.05 -11.79 12.66
N LYS A 235 6.03 -12.64 12.98
CA LYS A 235 7.43 -12.26 13.28
C LYS A 235 8.38 -12.49 12.10
N SER A 236 7.85 -12.54 10.89
CA SER A 236 8.58 -12.85 9.67
C SER A 236 8.30 -11.81 8.60
N GLY A 237 9.18 -11.75 7.59
CA GLY A 237 9.03 -10.88 6.44
C GLY A 237 9.66 -9.50 6.63
N LEU A 238 9.87 -8.83 5.50
CA LEU A 238 10.71 -7.65 5.43
C LEU A 238 10.22 -6.46 6.28
N HIS A 239 8.91 -6.28 6.45
CA HIS A 239 8.36 -5.25 7.35
C HIS A 239 8.80 -5.49 8.80
N TYR A 240 8.65 -6.72 9.30
CA TYR A 240 9.04 -7.07 10.67
C TYR A 240 10.55 -6.92 10.86
N GLU A 241 11.35 -7.40 9.90
CA GLU A 241 12.81 -7.28 9.93
C GLU A 241 13.28 -5.82 10.00
N ILE A 242 12.77 -4.94 9.12
CA ILE A 242 13.09 -3.51 9.15
C ILE A 242 12.67 -2.90 10.51
N GLY A 243 11.52 -3.29 11.03
CA GLY A 243 11.02 -2.79 12.31
C GLY A 243 11.84 -3.20 13.54
N HIS A 244 12.47 -4.37 13.51
CA HIS A 244 13.00 -5.02 14.72
C HIS A 244 14.50 -5.35 14.68
N ASN A 245 15.11 -5.44 13.50
CA ASN A 245 16.54 -5.68 13.36
C ASN A 245 17.30 -4.34 13.25
N LEU A 246 17.85 -3.89 14.38
CA LEU A 246 18.53 -2.61 14.48
C LEU A 246 19.93 -2.62 13.83
N ASP A 247 20.55 -3.80 13.73
CA ASP A 247 21.91 -3.94 13.20
C ASP A 247 21.92 -3.90 11.67
N ASP A 248 20.92 -4.53 11.03
CA ASP A 248 20.80 -4.55 9.57
C ASP A 248 20.09 -3.31 9.01
N TYR A 249 19.27 -2.64 9.83
CA TYR A 249 18.51 -1.43 9.44
C TYR A 249 18.68 -0.24 10.43
N PRO A 250 19.91 0.23 10.70
CA PRO A 250 20.16 1.28 11.69
C PRO A 250 19.63 2.67 11.29
N GLU A 251 19.45 2.94 10.00
CA GLU A 251 19.08 4.24 9.43
C GLU A 251 17.57 4.52 9.52
N TYR A 252 16.77 3.50 9.85
CA TYR A 252 15.33 3.63 9.99
C TYR A 252 14.95 4.32 11.30
N SER A 253 14.32 5.48 11.17
CA SER A 253 13.43 5.97 12.22
C SER A 253 12.24 5.02 12.39
N ARG A 254 11.78 4.83 13.63
CA ARG A 254 10.74 3.84 13.97
C ARG A 254 9.63 4.50 14.79
N HIS A 255 8.42 4.45 14.26
CA HIS A 255 7.20 4.89 14.91
C HIS A 255 6.38 3.69 15.35
N LYS A 256 5.82 3.73 16.56
CA LYS A 256 4.91 2.71 17.08
C LYS A 256 3.62 3.38 17.50
N ILE A 257 2.55 3.09 16.78
CA ILE A 257 1.24 3.73 16.93
C ILE A 257 0.24 2.68 17.38
N TYR A 258 -0.03 2.66 18.68
CA TYR A 258 -1.01 1.78 19.31
C TYR A 258 -2.41 2.39 19.23
N TRP A 259 -3.46 1.58 19.45
CA TRP A 259 -4.84 2.05 19.43
C TRP A 259 -5.09 3.22 20.40
N TRP A 260 -4.47 3.21 21.59
CA TRP A 260 -4.61 4.29 22.59
C TRP A 260 -3.85 5.58 22.22
N ASN A 261 -3.13 5.60 21.10
CA ASN A 261 -2.58 6.84 20.56
C ASN A 261 -3.60 7.61 19.71
N ASN A 262 -4.69 6.97 19.31
CA ASN A 262 -5.80 7.58 18.58
C ASN A 262 -6.88 8.08 19.55
N PRO A 263 -7.08 9.41 19.69
CA PRO A 263 -8.12 9.97 20.55
C PRO A 263 -9.52 9.46 20.24
N ALA A 264 -9.83 9.12 18.98
CA ALA A 264 -11.13 8.57 18.59
C ALA A 264 -11.41 7.18 19.20
N PHE A 265 -10.39 6.52 19.75
CA PHE A 265 -10.51 5.22 20.42
C PHE A 265 -10.53 5.33 21.95
N LEU A 266 -10.33 6.53 22.49
CA LEU A 266 -10.31 6.77 23.92
C LEU A 266 -11.73 7.04 24.46
N SER A 267 -12.00 6.58 25.68
CA SER A 267 -13.21 6.94 26.42
C SER A 267 -13.20 8.43 26.80
N GLU A 268 -14.38 8.99 27.09
CA GLU A 268 -14.49 10.38 27.58
C GLU A 268 -13.65 10.60 28.85
N ASP A 269 -13.65 9.62 29.76
CA ASP A 269 -12.83 9.63 30.98
C ASP A 269 -11.33 9.62 30.67
N ALA A 270 -10.89 8.94 29.61
CA ALA A 270 -9.48 8.92 29.23
C ALA A 270 -9.04 10.23 28.55
N LEU A 271 -9.93 10.88 27.80
CA LEU A 271 -9.63 12.10 27.04
C LEU A 271 -9.29 13.31 27.91
N VAL A 272 -9.60 13.28 29.22
CA VAL A 272 -9.20 14.35 30.15
C VAL A 272 -7.70 14.32 30.49
N HIS A 273 -7.01 13.21 30.19
CA HIS A 273 -5.59 13.02 30.47
C HIS A 273 -4.72 13.35 29.27
N ASP A 274 -3.46 13.74 29.52
CA ASP A 274 -2.50 13.99 28.44
C ASP A 274 -2.13 12.68 27.72
N LEU A 275 -2.13 12.70 26.38
CA LEU A 275 -1.82 11.51 25.58
C LEU A 275 -0.43 10.92 25.84
N LYS A 276 0.57 11.73 26.25
CA LYS A 276 1.91 11.20 26.62
C LYS A 276 1.83 10.40 27.91
N GLU A 277 0.98 10.82 28.84
CA GLU A 277 0.74 10.15 30.10
C GLU A 277 0.01 8.82 29.86
N ILE A 278 -1.09 8.84 29.10
CA ILE A 278 -1.81 7.62 28.67
C ILE A 278 -0.85 6.64 28.01
N ASN A 279 -0.05 7.09 27.04
CA ASN A 279 0.89 6.23 26.33
C ASN A 279 1.96 5.61 27.26
N ARG A 280 2.34 6.32 28.33
CA ARG A 280 3.31 5.81 29.33
C ARG A 280 2.68 4.73 30.22
N PHE A 281 1.43 4.93 30.65
CA PHE A 281 0.74 3.98 31.52
C PHE A 281 0.21 2.77 30.78
N ALA A 282 -0.42 2.97 29.62
CA ALA A 282 -1.01 1.91 28.81
C ALA A 282 -0.02 0.75 28.55
N LYS A 283 1.23 1.07 28.19
CA LYS A 283 2.29 0.08 27.92
C LYS A 283 2.63 -0.84 29.10
N ARG A 284 2.23 -0.49 30.33
CA ARG A 284 2.50 -1.26 31.55
C ARG A 284 1.30 -2.08 32.03
N LEU A 285 0.11 -1.79 31.51
CA LEU A 285 -1.10 -2.49 31.88
C LEU A 285 -1.26 -3.78 31.06
N PRO A 286 -1.82 -4.85 31.63
CA PRO A 286 -2.43 -5.94 30.87
C PRO A 286 -3.46 -5.42 29.85
N THR A 287 -3.71 -6.17 28.77
CA THR A 287 -4.58 -5.72 27.67
C THR A 287 -6.01 -5.46 28.13
N ASP A 288 -6.58 -6.32 28.97
CA ASP A 288 -7.92 -6.18 29.55
C ASP A 288 -8.03 -4.92 30.42
N GLU A 289 -7.12 -4.74 31.39
CA GLU A 289 -7.08 -3.54 32.22
C GLU A 289 -6.90 -2.26 31.40
N ARG A 290 -6.10 -2.33 30.34
CA ARG A 290 -5.85 -1.19 29.42
C ARG A 290 -7.08 -0.83 28.62
N VAL A 291 -7.80 -1.83 28.10
CA VAL A 291 -9.06 -1.63 27.36
C VAL A 291 -10.14 -1.08 28.28
N ASP A 292 -10.21 -1.56 29.52
CA ASP A 292 -11.16 -1.05 30.50
C ASP A 292 -10.83 0.39 30.91
N ALA A 293 -9.55 0.70 31.16
CA ALA A 293 -9.10 2.02 31.58
C ALA A 293 -9.25 3.10 30.48
N PHE A 294 -8.89 2.77 29.24
CA PHE A 294 -8.74 3.78 28.18
C PHE A 294 -9.70 3.61 27.01
N GLY A 295 -10.25 2.42 26.77
CA GLY A 295 -11.01 2.11 25.57
C GLY A 295 -12.42 2.70 25.60
N ASN A 296 -12.83 3.28 24.48
CA ASN A 296 -14.23 3.61 24.26
C ASN A 296 -15.09 2.35 24.02
N THR A 297 -16.38 2.54 23.78
CA THR A 297 -17.32 1.45 23.50
C THR A 297 -16.89 0.57 22.33
N ALA A 298 -16.38 1.16 21.24
CA ALA A 298 -15.97 0.41 20.05
C ALA A 298 -14.75 -0.48 20.32
N ILE A 299 -13.73 0.04 21.01
CA ILE A 299 -12.55 -0.76 21.40
C ILE A 299 -12.93 -1.87 22.37
N ARG A 300 -13.78 -1.59 23.36
CA ARG A 300 -14.27 -2.60 24.30
C ARG A 300 -15.08 -3.70 23.59
N GLN A 301 -15.87 -3.35 22.59
CA GLN A 301 -16.60 -4.32 21.76
C GLN A 301 -15.65 -5.14 20.89
N ALA A 302 -14.69 -4.50 20.22
CA ALA A 302 -13.68 -5.18 19.43
C ALA A 302 -12.92 -6.21 20.28
N PHE A 303 -12.47 -5.81 21.48
CA PHE A 303 -11.82 -6.70 22.45
C PHE A 303 -12.67 -7.91 22.83
N ARG A 304 -13.98 -7.74 23.04
CA ARG A 304 -14.89 -8.85 23.36
C ARG A 304 -15.23 -9.75 22.18
N SER A 305 -15.06 -9.25 20.96
CA SER A 305 -15.44 -9.97 19.73
C SER A 305 -14.36 -10.88 19.15
N MET A 306 -13.13 -10.82 19.66
CA MET A 306 -12.00 -11.60 19.15
C MET A 306 -11.16 -12.19 20.28
N LEU A 307 -10.37 -13.21 19.96
CA LEU A 307 -9.40 -13.76 20.90
C LEU A 307 -8.36 -12.70 21.27
N LEU A 308 -7.86 -12.79 22.51
CA LEU A 308 -6.88 -11.84 23.06
C LEU A 308 -5.69 -11.64 22.12
N GLU A 309 -5.17 -12.71 21.53
CA GLU A 309 -4.02 -12.65 20.64
C GLU A 309 -4.29 -11.86 19.36
N PHE A 310 -5.45 -12.07 18.71
CA PHE A 310 -5.84 -11.30 17.54
C PHE A 310 -6.04 -9.82 17.87
N PHE A 311 -6.64 -9.51 19.02
CA PHE A 311 -6.74 -8.12 19.47
C PHE A 311 -5.35 -7.51 19.66
N GLN A 312 -4.45 -8.23 20.31
CA GLN A 312 -3.07 -7.77 20.54
C GLN A 312 -2.31 -7.57 19.22
N GLN A 313 -2.52 -8.40 18.22
CA GLN A 313 -1.90 -8.23 16.90
C GLN A 313 -2.45 -7.00 16.18
N GLU A 314 -3.77 -6.88 16.10
CA GLU A 314 -4.43 -5.85 15.28
C GLU A 314 -4.43 -4.45 15.91
N TYR A 315 -4.45 -4.40 17.26
CA TYR A 315 -4.58 -3.15 18.00
C TYR A 315 -3.33 -2.80 18.83
N GLU A 316 -2.54 -3.79 19.25
CA GLU A 316 -1.45 -3.60 20.22
C GLU A 316 -0.05 -3.90 19.67
N LEU A 317 0.08 -4.01 18.35
CA LEU A 317 1.35 -4.22 17.63
C LEU A 317 2.08 -5.51 18.03
N LYS A 318 1.37 -6.50 18.59
CA LYS A 318 1.98 -7.77 18.97
C LYS A 318 2.14 -8.66 17.75
N ALA A 319 3.37 -8.81 17.28
CA ALA A 319 3.72 -9.84 16.30
C ALA A 319 3.53 -11.23 16.94
N ILE A 320 2.47 -11.94 16.55
CA ILE A 320 2.24 -13.33 16.96
C ILE A 320 3.20 -14.20 16.17
N ASP A 321 3.90 -15.11 16.83
CA ASP A 321 4.73 -16.08 16.13
C ASP A 321 3.82 -17.10 15.44
N ALA A 322 4.03 -17.34 14.14
CA ALA A 322 3.23 -18.30 13.37
C ALA A 322 3.64 -19.76 13.70
N LEU A 323 3.95 -20.06 14.96
CA LEU A 323 4.21 -21.43 15.43
C LEU A 323 3.01 -22.37 15.18
N SER A 324 1.82 -21.81 14.91
CA SER A 324 0.62 -22.55 14.54
C SER A 324 0.46 -22.81 13.04
N SER A 325 1.17 -22.11 12.15
CA SER A 325 1.08 -22.34 10.71
C SER A 325 2.13 -23.35 10.27
N PHE A 326 1.68 -24.50 9.75
CA PHE A 326 2.58 -25.53 9.22
C PHE A 326 3.39 -25.06 8.00
N PHE A 327 2.87 -24.08 7.26
CA PHE A 327 3.52 -23.47 6.10
C PHE A 327 3.84 -22.00 6.35
N SER A 328 5.01 -21.53 5.88
CA SER A 328 5.35 -20.10 5.93
C SER A 328 4.44 -19.29 5.01
N LEU A 329 4.22 -18.02 5.34
CA LEU A 329 3.44 -17.13 4.48
C LEU A 329 4.08 -16.98 3.09
N GLU A 330 5.41 -16.98 3.01
CA GLU A 330 6.14 -16.98 1.74
C GLU A 330 5.79 -18.20 0.88
N LEU A 331 5.77 -19.40 1.47
CA LEU A 331 5.38 -20.63 0.76
C LEU A 331 3.91 -20.57 0.32
N ILE A 332 3.01 -20.09 1.19
CA ILE A 332 1.59 -19.91 0.83
C ILE A 332 1.47 -18.95 -0.36
N ASN A 333 2.15 -17.81 -0.33
CA ASN A 333 2.11 -16.80 -1.39
C ASN A 333 2.68 -17.31 -2.72
N GLN A 334 3.67 -18.21 -2.69
CA GLN A 334 4.19 -18.90 -3.87
C GLN A 334 3.21 -19.94 -4.45
N CYS A 335 2.27 -20.44 -3.63
CA CYS A 335 1.26 -21.41 -4.02
C CYS A 335 -0.11 -20.78 -4.37
N THR A 336 -0.37 -19.53 -4.01
CA THR A 336 -1.59 -18.80 -4.40
C THR A 336 -1.40 -18.19 -5.78
N PHE A 337 -1.81 -18.92 -6.82
CA PHE A 337 -1.73 -18.47 -8.22
C PHE A 337 -2.96 -17.67 -8.69
N ASP A 338 -3.94 -17.45 -7.82
CA ASP A 338 -5.07 -16.54 -8.07
C ASP A 338 -4.57 -15.10 -8.00
N ALA A 339 -4.48 -14.48 -9.17
CA ALA A 339 -4.01 -13.11 -9.36
C ALA A 339 -2.63 -12.84 -8.75
N LEU A 340 -1.62 -13.60 -9.19
CA LEU A 340 -0.37 -12.97 -9.57
C LEU A 340 -0.74 -11.84 -10.55
N MET A 341 -0.94 -10.63 -10.03
CA MET A 341 -0.71 -9.42 -10.79
C MET A 341 0.66 -9.65 -11.40
N GLY A 342 0.69 -9.97 -12.70
CA GLY A 342 1.95 -10.26 -13.35
C GLY A 342 2.94 -9.12 -13.14
N ILE A 343 4.21 -9.28 -13.51
CA ILE A 343 5.10 -8.12 -13.47
C ILE A 343 4.43 -7.02 -14.28
N ALA A 344 4.00 -5.96 -13.60
CA ALA A 344 3.29 -4.86 -14.24
C ALA A 344 4.29 -4.19 -15.17
N LYS A 345 4.28 -4.59 -16.44
CA LYS A 345 5.00 -3.89 -17.49
C LYS A 345 4.10 -2.75 -17.91
N VAL A 346 4.55 -1.59 -17.51
CA VAL A 346 4.11 -0.33 -18.08
C VAL A 346 4.67 -0.30 -19.50
N GLU A 347 3.81 -0.13 -20.51
CA GLU A 347 4.28 0.10 -21.89
C GLU A 347 5.24 1.30 -21.92
N ASP A 348 6.22 1.29 -22.82
CA ASP A 348 7.11 2.44 -23.04
C ASP A 348 6.27 3.69 -23.39
N GLY A 349 6.03 4.55 -22.40
CA GLY A 349 5.22 5.77 -22.54
C GLY A 349 3.99 5.87 -21.61
N ASP A 350 3.57 4.81 -20.93
CA ASP A 350 2.51 4.90 -19.91
C ASP A 350 3.07 5.46 -18.61
N GLU A 351 3.26 6.77 -18.61
CA GLU A 351 3.84 7.51 -17.50
C GLU A 351 3.12 7.22 -16.16
N TYR A 352 1.83 6.88 -16.16
CA TYR A 352 1.01 6.79 -14.95
C TYR A 352 0.55 5.37 -14.61
N GLY A 353 1.03 4.35 -15.33
CA GLY A 353 0.66 2.96 -15.10
C GLY A 353 -0.86 2.76 -15.10
N GLU A 354 -1.58 3.49 -15.96
CA GLU A 354 -3.04 3.38 -16.09
C GLU A 354 -3.48 2.10 -16.77
N ASN A 355 -2.63 1.59 -17.68
CA ASN A 355 -2.85 0.33 -18.37
C ASN A 355 -1.67 -0.59 -18.04
N PRO A 356 -1.54 -1.06 -16.78
CA PRO A 356 -0.53 -2.04 -16.46
C PRO A 356 -0.79 -3.28 -17.31
N VAL A 357 0.09 -3.55 -18.27
CA VAL A 357 0.12 -4.85 -18.93
C VAL A 357 0.84 -5.76 -17.95
N TYR A 358 0.07 -6.59 -17.26
CA TYR A 358 0.62 -7.64 -16.42
C TYR A 358 1.31 -8.65 -17.35
N VAL A 359 2.62 -8.48 -17.55
CA VAL A 359 3.41 -9.40 -18.37
C VAL A 359 3.94 -10.48 -17.44
N GLY A 360 3.35 -11.64 -17.62
CA GLY A 360 3.66 -12.83 -16.86
C GLY A 360 2.87 -12.86 -15.56
N ALA A 361 1.71 -13.51 -15.59
CA ALA A 361 1.63 -14.56 -14.61
C ALA A 361 2.76 -15.54 -14.98
N VAL A 362 3.69 -15.79 -14.07
CA VAL A 362 4.47 -17.04 -14.16
C VAL A 362 3.50 -18.15 -13.77
N TYR A 363 2.44 -18.32 -14.56
CA TYR A 363 2.03 -19.66 -14.85
C TYR A 363 3.23 -20.21 -15.62
N PRO A 364 3.88 -21.30 -15.18
CA PRO A 364 4.51 -22.17 -16.16
C PRO A 364 3.47 -22.39 -17.26
N GLY A 365 3.80 -22.43 -18.55
CA GLY A 365 2.85 -22.34 -19.67
C GLY A 365 1.76 -23.43 -19.68
N PHE A 366 0.84 -23.38 -18.72
CA PHE A 366 -0.13 -24.37 -18.31
C PHE A 366 -1.35 -23.61 -17.77
N PRO A 367 -2.58 -24.03 -18.10
CA PRO A 367 -3.78 -23.36 -17.65
C PRO A 367 -4.02 -23.63 -16.15
N PHE A 368 -3.97 -22.59 -15.33
CA PHE A 368 -4.43 -22.63 -13.94
C PHE A 368 -5.94 -22.37 -13.91
N ALA A 369 -6.73 -23.45 -13.96
CA ALA A 369 -8.17 -23.44 -13.84
C ALA A 369 -8.58 -24.24 -12.60
N TYR A 370 -9.53 -23.68 -11.85
CA TYR A 370 -10.27 -24.33 -10.78
C TYR A 370 -11.70 -24.58 -11.27
N TYR A 371 -12.25 -25.77 -10.96
CA TYR A 371 -13.57 -26.18 -11.39
C TYR A 371 -14.50 -26.27 -10.18
N SER A 372 -15.74 -25.81 -10.34
CA SER A 372 -16.73 -25.83 -9.26
C SER A 372 -17.59 -27.09 -9.27
N THR A 373 -17.59 -27.84 -10.38
CA THR A 373 -18.40 -29.05 -10.55
C THR A 373 -17.60 -30.19 -11.19
N ILE A 374 -18.01 -31.43 -10.89
CA ILE A 374 -17.41 -32.65 -11.47
C ILE A 374 -17.58 -32.66 -13.00
N GLU A 375 -18.71 -32.19 -13.50
CA GLU A 375 -19.05 -32.16 -14.92
C GLU A 375 -18.15 -31.21 -15.71
N GLU A 376 -17.95 -29.98 -15.23
CA GLU A 376 -17.04 -29.02 -15.86
C GLU A 376 -15.61 -29.55 -15.87
N PHE A 377 -15.18 -30.15 -14.76
CA PHE A 377 -13.85 -30.72 -14.63
C PHE A 377 -13.65 -31.91 -15.59
N SER A 378 -14.62 -32.83 -15.66
CA SER A 378 -14.61 -33.96 -16.59
C SER A 378 -14.55 -33.49 -18.04
N HIS A 379 -15.30 -32.44 -18.39
CA HIS A 379 -15.27 -31.85 -19.73
C HIS A 379 -13.89 -31.27 -20.08
N ALA A 380 -13.22 -30.62 -19.13
CA ALA A 380 -11.88 -30.09 -19.34
C ALA A 380 -10.83 -31.19 -19.56
N ILE A 381 -10.93 -32.29 -18.81
CA ILE A 381 -10.08 -33.48 -19.01
C ILE A 381 -10.34 -34.10 -20.39
N ALA A 382 -11.61 -34.23 -20.80
CA ALA A 382 -11.99 -34.79 -22.10
C ALA A 382 -11.45 -33.95 -23.28
N ARG A 383 -11.35 -32.62 -23.09
CA ARG A 383 -10.76 -31.69 -24.06
C ARG A 383 -9.23 -31.64 -24.04
N GLY A 384 -8.58 -32.36 -23.14
CA GLY A 384 -7.12 -32.37 -22.99
C GLY A 384 -6.55 -31.06 -22.42
N ILE A 385 -7.38 -30.26 -21.75
CA ILE A 385 -6.94 -29.02 -21.07
C ILE A 385 -6.18 -29.37 -19.78
N ILE A 386 -6.61 -30.45 -19.12
CA ILE A 386 -6.06 -31.00 -17.88
C ILE A 386 -5.48 -32.39 -18.19
N SER A 387 -4.33 -32.71 -17.60
CA SER A 387 -3.73 -34.04 -17.72
C SER A 387 -4.55 -35.10 -16.97
N LYS A 388 -4.31 -36.38 -17.28
CA LYS A 388 -4.98 -37.51 -16.63
C LYS A 388 -4.26 -38.00 -15.37
N ARG A 389 -3.23 -37.27 -14.90
CA ARG A 389 -2.44 -37.68 -13.74
C ARG A 389 -3.03 -37.04 -12.48
N LEU A 390 -4.19 -37.58 -12.09
CA LEU A 390 -5.04 -37.01 -11.04
C LEU A 390 -4.96 -37.83 -9.76
N PHE A 391 -4.83 -37.15 -8.63
CA PHE A 391 -4.82 -37.72 -7.29
C PHE A 391 -5.91 -37.06 -6.47
N ALA A 392 -6.43 -37.75 -5.47
CA ALA A 392 -7.41 -37.16 -4.57
C ALA A 392 -7.07 -37.39 -3.10
N GLY A 393 -7.42 -36.41 -2.27
CA GLY A 393 -7.49 -36.53 -0.83
C GLY A 393 -8.95 -36.46 -0.40
N TYR A 394 -9.32 -37.19 0.65
CA TYR A 394 -10.64 -37.13 1.23
C TYR A 394 -10.57 -37.10 2.75
N ASP A 395 -10.97 -35.97 3.32
CA ASP A 395 -11.14 -35.78 4.75
C ASP A 395 -12.61 -35.96 5.15
N VAL A 396 -12.88 -36.92 6.03
CA VAL A 396 -14.24 -37.41 6.31
C VAL A 396 -14.81 -36.75 7.57
N GLY A 397 -15.49 -35.63 7.40
CA GLY A 397 -16.27 -34.98 8.47
C GLY A 397 -17.72 -35.46 8.59
N ARG A 398 -18.33 -35.21 9.75
CA ARG A 398 -19.79 -35.31 9.97
C ARG A 398 -20.21 -34.50 11.20
N LYS A 399 -21.44 -33.94 11.21
CA LYS A 399 -22.09 -33.25 12.36
C LYS A 399 -21.12 -32.32 13.13
N GLY A 400 -21.03 -31.07 12.68
CA GLY A 400 -20.13 -30.07 13.27
C GLY A 400 -18.97 -29.72 12.34
N ASP A 401 -18.51 -30.69 11.55
CA ASP A 401 -17.46 -30.54 10.54
C ASP A 401 -17.96 -30.96 9.13
N SER A 402 -17.41 -30.33 8.07
CA SER A 402 -17.66 -30.69 6.67
C SER A 402 -16.75 -31.84 6.23
N SER A 403 -17.18 -32.61 5.22
CA SER A 403 -16.27 -33.52 4.52
C SER A 403 -15.71 -32.85 3.28
N GLU A 404 -14.41 -32.96 3.06
CA GLU A 404 -13.70 -32.27 1.97
C GLU A 404 -13.01 -33.27 1.05
N ILE A 405 -13.40 -33.28 -0.22
CA ILE A 405 -12.70 -34.04 -1.27
C ILE A 405 -11.88 -33.05 -2.10
N VAL A 406 -10.57 -33.23 -2.13
CA VAL A 406 -9.65 -32.39 -2.90
C VAL A 406 -9.06 -33.22 -4.04
N VAL A 407 -9.15 -32.73 -5.27
CA VAL A 407 -8.51 -33.36 -6.44
C VAL A 407 -7.33 -32.51 -6.91
N LEU A 408 -6.17 -33.16 -6.99
CA LEU A 408 -4.91 -32.61 -7.44
C LEU A 408 -4.59 -33.14 -8.84
N GLU A 409 -4.17 -32.25 -9.73
CA GLU A 409 -3.44 -32.62 -10.94
C GLU A 409 -1.94 -32.55 -10.65
N GLU A 410 -1.19 -33.56 -11.09
CA GLU A 410 0.26 -33.52 -11.06
C GLU A 410 0.82 -33.36 -12.47
N ILE A 411 1.72 -32.40 -12.65
CA ILE A 411 2.29 -32.04 -13.95
C ILE A 411 3.80 -32.37 -13.97
N PRO A 412 4.21 -33.57 -14.44
CA PRO A 412 5.62 -33.99 -14.42
C PRO A 412 6.56 -33.08 -15.21
N SER A 413 6.07 -32.42 -16.27
CA SER A 413 6.87 -31.52 -17.10
C SER A 413 7.25 -30.22 -16.39
N LEU A 414 6.65 -29.93 -15.23
CA LEU A 414 6.86 -28.74 -14.42
C LEU A 414 7.38 -29.12 -13.04
N ASP A 415 8.41 -29.97 -13.00
CA ASP A 415 9.02 -30.47 -11.76
C ASP A 415 8.00 -31.07 -10.79
N TYR A 416 7.08 -31.88 -11.35
CA TYR A 416 6.01 -32.54 -10.59
C TYR A 416 5.09 -31.57 -9.83
N LEU A 417 4.90 -30.34 -10.35
CA LEU A 417 3.97 -29.36 -9.80
C LEU A 417 2.59 -29.99 -9.55
N GLN A 418 2.07 -29.80 -8.34
CA GLN A 418 0.74 -30.22 -7.93
C GLN A 418 -0.21 -29.02 -7.92
N VAL A 419 -1.35 -29.18 -8.59
CA VAL A 419 -2.35 -28.12 -8.76
C VAL A 419 -3.69 -28.60 -8.25
N VAL A 420 -4.29 -27.89 -7.31
CA VAL A 420 -5.68 -28.14 -6.89
C VAL A 420 -6.63 -27.77 -8.03
N ARG A 421 -7.43 -28.73 -8.50
CA ARG A 421 -8.37 -28.53 -9.61
C ARG A 421 -9.83 -28.51 -9.19
N LEU A 422 -10.17 -29.19 -8.11
CA LEU A 422 -11.54 -29.34 -7.63
C LEU A 422 -11.51 -29.57 -6.12
N ILE A 423 -12.32 -28.80 -5.38
CA ILE A 423 -12.66 -29.09 -3.98
C ILE A 423 -14.17 -29.31 -3.91
N ILE A 424 -14.59 -30.42 -3.30
CA ILE A 424 -15.99 -30.74 -3.04
C ILE A 424 -16.19 -30.72 -1.53
N THR A 425 -16.91 -29.71 -1.08
CA THR A 425 -17.29 -29.51 0.33
C THR A 425 -18.69 -30.08 0.58
N LEU A 426 -18.80 -30.98 1.55
CA LEU A 426 -20.02 -31.70 1.92
C LEU A 426 -20.42 -31.37 3.37
N GLU A 427 -21.13 -30.26 3.55
CA GLU A 427 -21.58 -29.80 4.88
C GLU A 427 -22.79 -30.57 5.41
N ASN A 428 -22.66 -31.17 6.60
CA ASN A 428 -23.75 -31.91 7.27
C ASN A 428 -24.42 -33.00 6.40
N VAL A 429 -23.68 -33.54 5.43
CA VAL A 429 -24.17 -34.58 4.52
C VAL A 429 -24.10 -35.95 5.18
N THR A 430 -25.07 -36.83 4.91
CA THR A 430 -25.06 -38.23 5.38
C THR A 430 -24.00 -39.06 4.67
N TYR A 431 -23.36 -40.03 5.31
CA TYR A 431 -22.35 -40.90 4.68
C TYR A 431 -22.78 -41.52 3.35
N ARG A 432 -24.06 -41.94 3.22
CA ARG A 432 -24.58 -42.46 1.95
C ARG A 432 -24.45 -41.45 0.80
N LYS A 433 -24.82 -40.19 1.04
CA LYS A 433 -24.70 -39.11 0.05
C LYS A 433 -23.25 -38.71 -0.20
N GLN A 434 -22.39 -38.79 0.81
CA GLN A 434 -20.95 -38.61 0.62
C GLN A 434 -20.38 -39.71 -0.29
N PHE A 435 -20.79 -40.96 -0.09
CA PHE A 435 -20.42 -42.09 -0.94
C PHE A 435 -20.90 -41.89 -2.39
N GLU A 436 -22.15 -41.47 -2.58
CA GLU A 436 -22.69 -41.13 -3.91
C GLU A 436 -21.87 -40.03 -4.60
N ALA A 437 -21.34 -39.05 -3.86
CA ALA A 437 -20.45 -38.01 -4.40
C ALA A 437 -19.09 -38.57 -4.84
N VAL A 438 -18.50 -39.47 -4.05
CA VAL A 438 -17.24 -40.16 -4.41
C VAL A 438 -17.45 -41.06 -5.63
N GLU A 439 -18.54 -41.83 -5.69
CA GLU A 439 -18.88 -42.66 -6.87
C GLU A 439 -19.07 -41.80 -8.13
N LYS A 440 -19.77 -40.67 -7.99
CA LYS A 440 -19.94 -39.72 -9.09
C LYS A 440 -18.58 -39.18 -9.55
N LEU A 441 -17.67 -38.89 -8.64
CA LEU A 441 -16.33 -38.43 -8.97
C LEU A 441 -15.55 -39.49 -9.75
N PHE A 442 -15.45 -40.73 -9.24
CA PHE A 442 -14.72 -41.82 -9.92
C PHE A 442 -15.33 -42.24 -11.26
N SER A 443 -16.65 -42.08 -11.43
CA SER A 443 -17.30 -42.39 -12.72
C SER A 443 -17.04 -41.35 -13.82
N HIS A 444 -16.65 -40.13 -13.46
CA HIS A 444 -16.47 -39.02 -14.42
C HIS A 444 -15.01 -38.57 -14.55
N VAL A 445 -14.16 -38.88 -13.57
CA VAL A 445 -12.79 -38.38 -13.46
C VAL A 445 -11.82 -39.56 -13.29
N PRO A 446 -10.78 -39.68 -14.13
CA PRO A 446 -9.81 -40.78 -14.06
C PRO A 446 -8.79 -40.54 -12.92
N ILE A 447 -9.23 -40.70 -11.67
CA ILE A 447 -8.38 -40.57 -10.48
C ILE A 447 -7.47 -41.80 -10.37
N LEU A 448 -6.15 -41.57 -10.28
CA LEU A 448 -5.15 -42.63 -10.14
C LEU A 448 -5.12 -43.22 -8.73
N SER A 449 -5.26 -42.36 -7.71
CA SER A 449 -5.42 -42.82 -6.34
C SER A 449 -6.11 -41.75 -5.50
N MET A 450 -6.92 -42.21 -4.55
CA MET A 450 -7.50 -41.38 -3.50
C MET A 450 -6.92 -41.83 -2.15
N LYS A 451 -6.47 -40.87 -1.34
CA LYS A 451 -6.12 -41.08 0.07
C LYS A 451 -7.27 -40.58 0.93
N ILE A 452 -7.76 -41.45 1.80
CA ILE A 452 -8.88 -41.15 2.69
C ILE A 452 -8.32 -41.14 4.10
N ASP A 453 -8.67 -40.13 4.90
CA ASP A 453 -8.31 -40.17 6.31
C ASP A 453 -9.02 -41.36 6.98
N SER A 454 -8.24 -42.23 7.62
CA SER A 454 -8.72 -43.48 8.22
C SER A 454 -8.96 -43.35 9.73
N THR A 455 -8.93 -42.14 10.28
CA THR A 455 -9.20 -41.94 11.69
C THR A 455 -10.71 -42.09 12.00
N GLY A 456 -11.04 -42.99 12.92
CA GLY A 456 -12.40 -43.17 13.47
C GLY A 456 -13.49 -43.46 12.44
N ILE A 457 -14.20 -42.42 12.02
CA ILE A 457 -15.35 -42.50 11.10
C ILE A 457 -14.92 -42.88 9.67
N GLY A 458 -13.73 -42.45 9.25
CA GLY A 458 -13.23 -42.67 7.88
C GLY A 458 -12.82 -44.12 7.59
N ASP A 459 -12.57 -44.93 8.62
CA ASP A 459 -12.09 -46.31 8.49
C ASP A 459 -13.14 -47.22 7.82
N ASN A 460 -14.40 -47.15 8.28
CA ASN A 460 -15.52 -47.88 7.66
C ASN A 460 -15.78 -47.44 6.21
N LEU A 461 -15.61 -46.15 5.92
CA LEU A 461 -15.87 -45.60 4.59
C LEU A 461 -14.78 -46.02 3.59
N SER A 462 -13.53 -46.08 4.06
CA SER A 462 -12.37 -46.57 3.29
C SER A 462 -12.53 -48.05 2.91
N GLU A 463 -12.94 -48.90 3.85
CA GLU A 463 -13.18 -50.33 3.58
C GLU A 463 -14.28 -50.55 2.54
N ASP A 464 -15.39 -49.82 2.62
CA ASP A 464 -16.51 -49.96 1.69
C ASP A 464 -16.17 -49.45 0.27
N LEU A 465 -15.35 -48.39 0.17
CA LEU A 465 -14.87 -47.87 -1.12
C LEU A 465 -13.86 -48.79 -1.80
N GLN A 466 -13.01 -49.51 -1.04
CA GLN A 466 -12.07 -50.49 -1.61
C GLN A 466 -12.73 -51.72 -2.24
N ARG A 467 -14.00 -51.99 -1.89
CA ARG A 467 -14.77 -53.14 -2.43
C ARG A 467 -15.43 -52.84 -3.78
N LYS A 468 -15.42 -51.59 -4.24
CA LYS A 468 -15.94 -51.16 -5.55
C LYS A 468 -14.79 -50.83 -6.48
#